data_AF-A0A4U9HD59-F1
#
_entry.id   AF-A0A4U9HD59-F1
#
_cell.length_a   1.000
_cell.length_b   1.000
_cell.length_c   1.000
_cell.angle_alpha   90.00
_cell.angle_beta   90.00
_cell.angle_gamma   90.00
#
_symmetry.space_group_name_H-M   'P 1'
#
loop_
_entity.id
_entity.type
_entity.pdbx_description
1 polymer ?
#
loop_
_entity_poly.entity_id
_entity_poly.type
_entity_poly.pdbx_seq_one_letter_code
_entity_poly.pdbx_strand_id
1 'polypeptide(L)'
;MEKTTYDRQALKADIVHIGLGAFHRGHQAVYTDLCNESMEQRWGIFGINMFGSAELVDELNARECLFSVVEKSATSTTCRQVRSMAGALHTPASGIQAAIDKLAEPQVKIVSADHH
;
A
#
# COMPACT_ATOMS: atom_id res chain seq x y z
N MET A 1 0.90 16.43 -11.11
CA MET A 1 0.75 15.28 -10.20
C MET A 1 1.88 15.36 -9.19
N GLU A 2 1.55 15.54 -7.92
CA GLU A 2 2.51 15.55 -6.81
C GLU A 2 3.10 14.15 -6.62
N LYS A 3 4.37 14.09 -6.24
CA LYS A 3 5.03 12.84 -5.87
C LYS A 3 6.15 13.12 -4.89
N THR A 4 6.41 12.14 -4.06
CA THR A 4 7.61 12.02 -3.24
C THR A 4 8.84 11.74 -4.12
N THR A 5 10.04 11.95 -3.59
CA THR A 5 11.32 11.77 -4.30
C THR A 5 12.24 10.72 -3.67
N TYR A 6 11.86 10.13 -2.53
CA TYR A 6 12.64 9.03 -1.95
C TYR A 6 12.78 7.82 -2.91
N ASP A 7 13.87 7.06 -2.74
CA ASP A 7 14.08 5.81 -3.47
C ASP A 7 13.12 4.73 -2.97
N ARG A 8 12.18 4.37 -3.83
CA ARG A 8 11.18 3.35 -3.53
C ARG A 8 11.64 1.92 -3.82
N GLN A 9 12.71 1.75 -4.61
CA GLN A 9 13.17 0.41 -4.99
C GLN A 9 13.72 -0.38 -3.80
N ALA A 10 14.11 0.32 -2.74
CA ALA A 10 14.55 -0.26 -1.48
C ALA A 10 13.41 -0.56 -0.47
N LEU A 11 12.16 -0.25 -0.80
CA LEU A 11 11.04 -0.48 0.13
C LEU A 11 10.88 -1.98 0.41
N LYS A 12 10.87 -2.31 1.70
CA LYS A 12 10.52 -3.65 2.17
C LYS A 12 9.09 -3.63 2.71
N ALA A 13 8.48 -4.81 2.80
CA ALA A 13 7.20 -4.97 3.48
C ALA A 13 7.40 -4.84 5.01
N ASP A 14 7.64 -3.63 5.51
CA ASP A 14 7.74 -3.36 6.95
C ASP A 14 6.36 -3.31 7.61
N ILE A 15 5.33 -2.96 6.83
CA ILE A 15 3.92 -2.93 7.23
C ILE A 15 3.15 -3.92 6.36
N VAL A 16 2.35 -4.79 6.98
CA VAL A 16 1.33 -5.58 6.28
C VAL A 16 -0.04 -4.98 6.61
N HIS A 17 -0.82 -4.65 5.59
CA HIS A 17 -2.17 -4.11 5.75
C HIS A 17 -3.23 -5.10 5.26
N ILE A 18 -4.16 -5.48 6.13
CA ILE A 18 -5.26 -6.40 5.84
C ILE A 18 -6.49 -5.58 5.44
N GLY A 19 -6.97 -5.79 4.22
CA GLY A 19 -8.10 -5.06 3.63
C GLY A 19 -7.62 -3.96 2.69
N LEU A 20 -7.64 -4.21 1.38
CA LEU A 20 -7.12 -3.26 0.39
C LEU A 20 -8.21 -2.29 -0.10
N GLY A 21 -8.84 -1.59 0.85
CA GLY A 21 -9.95 -0.67 0.60
C GLY A 21 -9.52 0.67 0.00
N ALA A 22 -10.51 1.46 -0.43
CA ALA A 22 -10.29 2.84 -0.89
C ALA A 22 -9.78 3.75 0.24
N PHE A 23 -10.22 3.53 1.48
CA PHE A 23 -9.78 4.30 2.65
C PHE A 23 -8.29 4.12 2.92
N HIS A 24 -7.83 2.86 3.07
CA HIS A 24 -6.40 2.53 3.11
C HIS A 24 -5.56 3.28 2.08
N ARG A 25 -5.94 3.17 0.80
CA ARG A 25 -5.23 3.80 -0.31
C ARG A 25 -5.27 5.33 -0.26
N GLY A 26 -6.38 5.91 0.17
CA GLY A 26 -6.55 7.35 0.30
C GLY A 26 -5.97 7.97 1.57
N HIS A 27 -5.59 7.16 2.56
CA HIS A 27 -5.20 7.66 3.88
C HIS A 27 -3.87 7.07 4.38
N GLN A 28 -3.84 5.82 4.87
CA GLN A 28 -2.63 5.23 5.47
C GLN A 28 -1.47 5.14 4.45
N ALA A 29 -1.78 4.77 3.20
CA ALA A 29 -0.78 4.71 2.15
C ALA A 29 -0.23 6.11 1.79
N VAL A 30 -1.09 7.13 1.76
CA VAL A 30 -0.70 8.53 1.50
C VAL A 30 0.22 9.05 2.60
N TYR A 31 -0.14 8.87 3.87
CA TYR A 31 0.69 9.33 4.99
C TYR A 31 2.02 8.59 5.07
N THR A 32 2.03 7.27 4.81
CA THR A 32 3.29 6.51 4.77
C THR A 32 4.20 7.01 3.65
N ASP A 33 3.63 7.33 2.49
CA ASP A 33 4.36 7.92 1.37
C ASP A 33 4.98 9.28 1.76
N LEU A 34 4.20 10.16 2.36
CA LEU A 34 4.67 11.47 2.83
C LEU A 34 5.77 11.37 3.90
N CYS A 35 5.59 10.51 4.89
CA CYS A 35 6.60 10.28 5.94
C CYS A 35 7.92 9.76 5.37
N ASN A 36 7.86 8.92 4.34
CA ASN A 36 9.05 8.46 3.65
C ASN A 36 9.84 9.59 2.96
N GLU A 37 9.29 10.78 2.76
CA GLU A 37 10.07 11.90 2.24
C GLU A 37 11.05 12.47 3.28
N SER A 38 10.65 12.50 4.56
CA SER A 38 11.39 13.17 5.63
C SER A 38 12.15 12.24 6.58
N MET A 39 11.83 10.94 6.60
CA MET A 39 12.50 9.97 7.49
C MET A 39 13.83 9.50 6.90
N GLU A 40 14.70 8.88 7.71
CA GLU A 40 15.88 8.14 7.22
C GLU A 40 15.52 6.69 6.89
N GLN A 41 14.74 6.05 7.77
CA GLN A 41 14.16 4.73 7.49
C GLN A 41 12.90 4.88 6.64
N ARG A 42 12.86 4.15 5.52
CA ARG A 42 11.69 4.04 4.65
C ARG A 42 10.83 2.85 5.06
N TRP A 43 9.52 3.00 4.92
CA TRP A 43 8.51 2.01 5.27
C TRP A 43 7.70 1.64 4.03
N GLY A 44 7.72 0.37 3.65
CA GLY A 44 6.86 -0.15 2.59
C GLY A 44 5.65 -0.89 3.15
N ILE A 45 4.52 -0.75 2.45
CA ILE A 45 3.27 -1.43 2.77
C ILE A 45 3.05 -2.60 1.83
N PHE A 46 2.71 -3.77 2.38
CA PHE A 46 2.22 -4.92 1.64
C PHE A 46 0.73 -5.13 1.91
N GLY A 47 -0.10 -5.12 0.87
CA GLY A 47 -1.55 -5.30 0.98
C GLY A 47 -1.97 -6.77 0.96
N ILE A 48 -2.84 -7.18 1.88
CA ILE A 48 -3.52 -8.47 1.85
C ILE A 48 -5.00 -8.23 1.61
N ASN A 49 -5.49 -8.58 0.42
CA ASN A 49 -6.92 -8.52 0.12
C ASN A 49 -7.54 -9.91 0.29
N MET A 50 -8.54 -10.02 1.18
CA MET A 50 -9.15 -11.31 1.53
C MET A 50 -10.49 -11.57 0.84
N PHE A 51 -11.09 -10.53 0.26
CA PHE A 51 -12.43 -10.56 -0.31
C PHE A 51 -12.46 -9.87 -1.68
N GLY A 52 -13.48 -10.20 -2.49
CA GLY A 52 -13.68 -9.61 -3.81
C GLY A 52 -12.91 -10.33 -4.92
N SER A 53 -12.73 -9.65 -6.07
CA SER A 53 -11.98 -10.17 -7.21
C SER A 53 -10.47 -9.92 -7.04
N ALA A 54 -9.66 -10.74 -7.72
CA ALA A 54 -8.21 -10.56 -7.78
C ALA A 54 -7.79 -9.33 -8.61
N GLU A 55 -8.69 -8.82 -9.46
CA GLU A 55 -8.42 -7.78 -10.46
C GLU A 55 -7.74 -6.54 -9.84
N LEU A 56 -8.20 -6.09 -8.67
CA LEU A 56 -7.57 -4.95 -7.98
C LEU A 56 -6.09 -5.21 -7.65
N VAL A 57 -5.79 -6.41 -7.12
CA VAL A 57 -4.43 -6.79 -6.75
C VAL A 57 -3.58 -6.96 -8.00
N ASP A 58 -4.13 -7.60 -9.04
CA ASP A 58 -3.44 -7.81 -10.31
C ASP A 58 -3.10 -6.46 -10.98
N GLU A 59 -4.04 -5.54 -11.02
CA GLU A 59 -3.84 -4.19 -11.56
C GLU A 59 -2.81 -3.38 -10.77
N LEU A 60 -2.81 -3.49 -9.45
CA LEU A 60 -1.81 -2.83 -8.61
C LEU A 60 -0.43 -3.43 -8.88
N ASN A 61 -0.27 -4.75 -8.82
CA ASN A 61 1.01 -5.41 -9.04
C ASN A 61 1.55 -5.14 -10.46
N ALA A 62 0.70 -5.11 -11.49
CA ALA A 62 1.08 -4.78 -12.86
C ALA A 62 1.62 -3.34 -13.03
N ARG A 63 1.30 -2.44 -12.10
CA ARG A 63 1.74 -1.03 -12.09
C ARG A 63 2.78 -0.76 -11.00
N GLU A 64 3.50 -1.79 -10.56
CA GLU A 64 4.46 -1.72 -9.45
C GLU A 64 3.82 -1.15 -8.16
N CYS A 65 2.53 -1.41 -7.95
CA CYS A 65 1.69 -0.87 -6.88
C CYS A 65 1.62 0.66 -6.81
N LEU A 66 1.90 1.36 -7.91
CA LEU A 66 1.69 2.80 -8.03
C LEU A 66 0.23 3.10 -8.36
N PHE A 67 -0.34 4.09 -7.67
CA PHE A 67 -1.68 4.61 -7.96
C PHE A 67 -1.77 6.10 -7.62
N SER A 68 -2.82 6.75 -8.11
CA SER A 68 -3.06 8.16 -7.83
C SER A 68 -4.21 8.37 -6.86
N VAL A 69 -4.07 9.33 -5.97
CA VAL A 69 -5.14 9.85 -5.10
C VAL A 69 -5.45 11.26 -5.55
N VAL A 70 -6.73 11.55 -5.78
CA VAL A 70 -7.23 12.88 -6.12
C VAL A 70 -7.94 13.44 -4.90
N GLU A 71 -7.38 14.50 -4.33
CA GLU A 71 -7.99 15.23 -3.24
C GLU A 71 -8.74 16.43 -3.83
N LYS A 72 -10.02 16.57 -3.48
CA LYS A 72 -10.88 17.62 -4.01
C LYS A 72 -11.48 18.41 -2.87
N SER A 73 -11.32 19.73 -2.92
CA SER A 73 -11.95 20.69 -2.02
C SER A 73 -12.83 21.68 -2.81
N ALA A 74 -13.43 22.64 -2.14
CA ALA A 74 -14.24 23.69 -2.79
C ALA A 74 -13.42 24.61 -3.71
N THR A 75 -12.12 24.77 -3.43
CA THR A 75 -11.26 25.77 -4.11
C THR A 75 -10.08 25.14 -4.85
N SER A 76 -9.81 23.85 -4.65
CA SER A 76 -8.65 23.18 -5.24
C SER A 76 -8.90 21.71 -5.54
N THR A 77 -8.14 21.19 -6.49
CA THR A 77 -8.03 19.76 -6.78
C THR A 77 -6.55 19.44 -6.92
N THR A 78 -6.06 18.56 -6.07
CA THR A 78 -4.69 18.05 -6.12
C THR A 78 -4.71 16.58 -6.49
N CYS A 79 -3.69 16.13 -7.19
CA CYS A 79 -3.54 14.74 -7.60
C CYS A 79 -2.12 14.32 -7.26
N ARG A 80 -2.02 13.25 -6.47
CA ARG A 80 -0.78 12.71 -5.90
C ARG A 80 -0.58 11.29 -6.39
N GLN A 81 0.66 10.94 -6.75
CA GLN A 81 1.06 9.56 -6.94
C GLN A 81 1.52 8.99 -5.61
N VAL A 82 0.87 7.92 -5.13
CA VAL A 82 1.25 7.20 -3.92
C VAL A 82 2.27 6.11 -4.30
N ARG A 83 3.41 6.08 -3.60
CA ARG A 83 4.57 5.25 -3.94
C ARG A 83 5.01 4.28 -2.84
N SER A 84 4.29 4.27 -1.71
CA SER A 84 4.59 3.54 -0.46
C SER A 84 4.19 2.06 -0.46
N MET A 85 3.40 1.60 -1.44
CA MET A 85 3.08 0.18 -1.58
C MET A 85 4.24 -0.58 -2.22
N ALA A 86 4.66 -1.66 -1.57
CA ALA A 86 5.72 -2.56 -2.00
C ALA A 86 5.18 -3.83 -2.67
N GLY A 87 3.89 -4.13 -2.52
CA GLY A 87 3.24 -5.29 -3.12
C GLY A 87 1.83 -5.51 -2.61
N ALA A 88 1.10 -6.42 -3.24
CA ALA A 88 -0.18 -6.91 -2.72
C ALA A 88 -0.42 -8.39 -3.08
N LEU A 89 -1.21 -9.08 -2.26
CA LEU A 89 -1.68 -10.44 -2.53
C LEU A 89 -3.20 -10.52 -2.36
N HIS A 90 -3.82 -11.44 -3.09
CA HIS A 90 -5.24 -11.78 -3.01
C HIS A 90 -5.38 -13.19 -2.44
N THR A 91 -5.84 -13.34 -1.20
CA THR A 91 -5.79 -14.65 -0.51
C THR A 91 -6.64 -15.74 -1.19
N PRO A 92 -7.82 -15.48 -1.77
CA PRO A 92 -8.56 -16.52 -2.48
C PRO A 92 -7.82 -17.06 -3.72
N ALA A 93 -6.94 -16.26 -4.35
CA ALA A 93 -6.16 -16.69 -5.51
C ALA A 93 -4.79 -17.28 -5.13
N SER A 94 -4.15 -16.74 -4.08
CA SER A 94 -2.79 -17.11 -3.67
C SER A 94 -2.74 -18.14 -2.53
N GLY A 95 -3.87 -18.41 -1.88
CA GLY A 95 -3.96 -19.26 -0.69
C GLY A 95 -3.64 -18.51 0.61
N ILE A 96 -4.27 -18.94 1.71
CA ILE A 96 -4.08 -18.31 3.03
C ILE A 96 -2.65 -18.47 3.57
N GLN A 97 -1.95 -19.54 3.19
CA GLN A 97 -0.56 -19.75 3.62
C GLN A 97 0.37 -18.63 3.12
N ALA A 98 0.17 -18.12 1.89
CA ALA A 98 0.95 -17.00 1.37
C ALA A 98 0.77 -15.73 2.20
N ALA A 99 -0.43 -15.49 2.76
CA ALA A 99 -0.66 -14.40 3.71
C ALA A 99 0.06 -14.64 5.04
N ILE A 100 -0.01 -15.85 5.58
CA ILE A 100 0.68 -16.22 6.83
C ILE A 100 2.19 -16.06 6.68
N ASP A 101 2.76 -16.55 5.58
CA ASP A 101 4.19 -16.46 5.30
C ASP A 101 4.62 -15.00 5.20
N LYS A 102 3.86 -14.16 4.48
CA LYS A 102 4.11 -12.72 4.41
C LYS A 102 4.06 -12.05 5.78
N LEU A 103 3.07 -12.38 6.61
CA LEU A 103 2.92 -11.85 7.97
C LEU A 103 4.07 -12.29 8.91
N ALA A 104 4.68 -13.44 8.65
CA ALA A 104 5.77 -14.01 9.44
C ALA A 104 7.17 -13.56 9.00
N GLU A 105 7.29 -12.76 7.93
CA GLU A 105 8.58 -12.25 7.47
C GLU A 105 9.26 -11.39 8.54
N PRO A 106 10.57 -11.58 8.81
CA PRO A 106 11.25 -11.00 9.98
C PRO A 106 11.35 -9.48 9.96
N GLN A 107 11.23 -8.85 8.79
CA GLN A 107 11.21 -7.39 8.66
C GLN A 107 9.83 -6.77 8.89
N VAL A 108 8.74 -7.57 8.90
CA VAL A 108 7.41 -7.07 9.19
C VAL A 108 7.35 -6.64 10.65
N LYS A 109 7.08 -5.35 10.87
CA LYS A 109 7.04 -4.73 12.20
C LYS A 109 5.63 -4.35 12.63
N ILE A 110 4.73 -4.15 11.67
CA ILE A 110 3.37 -3.67 11.91
C ILE A 110 2.40 -4.48 11.06
N VAL A 111 1.34 -4.97 11.70
CA VAL A 111 0.12 -5.44 11.02
C VAL A 111 -0.98 -4.42 11.30
N SER A 112 -1.58 -3.89 10.25
CA SER A 112 -2.70 -2.94 10.33
C SER A 112 -3.89 -3.48 9.55
N ALA A 113 -5.10 -3.02 9.88
CA ALA A 113 -6.31 -3.42 9.19
C ALA A 113 -7.33 -2.28 9.22
N ASP A 114 -8.17 -2.20 8.19
CA ASP A 114 -9.40 -1.42 8.23
C ASP A 114 -10.55 -2.34 8.62
N HIS A 115 -11.33 -1.95 9.62
CA HIS A 115 -12.58 -2.63 9.93
C HIS A 115 -13.69 -2.06 9.05
N HIS A 116 -14.35 -2.94 8.28
CA HIS A 116 -15.69 -2.67 7.78
C HIS A 116 -16.72 -3.19 8.79
#